data_AF-A0AAU5QC12-F1
#
_entry.id   AF-A0AAU5QC12-F1
#
_cell.length_a   1.000
_cell.length_b   1.000
_cell.length_c   1.000
_cell.angle_alpha   90.00
_cell.angle_beta   90.00
_cell.angle_gamma   90.00
#
_symmetry.space_group_name_H-M   'P 1'
#
loop_
_entity.id
_entity.type
_entity.pdbx_description
1 polymer ?
#
loop_
_entity_poly.entity_id
_entity_poly.type
_entity_poly.pdbx_seq_one_letter_code
_entity_poly.pdbx_strand_id
1 'polypeptide(L)' 'MTRLIEQGRTAGEFGSAAPATWLVAAVTALGHAAGDEVGAGRMAVSEAAAWLRTATLAVLDVPRRGTA' A
#
# COMPACT_ATOMS: atom_id res chain seq x y z
N MET A 1 7.49 -7.57 7.51
CA MET A 1 7.13 -6.37 6.72
C MET A 1 7.86 -5.12 7.18
N THR A 2 7.97 -4.84 8.49
CA THR A 2 8.67 -3.66 9.04
C THR A 2 10.08 -3.44 8.46
N ARG A 3 10.92 -4.50 8.46
CA ARG A 3 12.29 -4.43 7.89
C ARG A 3 12.32 -4.03 6.41
N LEU A 4 11.33 -4.45 5.61
CA LEU A 4 11.24 -4.07 4.19
C LEU A 4 10.94 -2.58 4.03
N ILE A 5 10.07 -2.04 4.89
CA ILE A 5 9.74 -0.61 4.90
C ILE A 5 10.95 0.22 5.30
N GLU A 6 11.70 -0.22 6.31
CA GLU A 6 12.95 0.42 6.74
C GLU A 6 14.02 0.39 5.63
N GLN A 7 14.14 -0.72 4.91
CA GLN A 7 15.04 -0.86 3.78
C GLN A 7 14.64 0.05 2.62
N GLY A 8 13.37 0.07 2.22
CA GLY A 8 12.87 0.96 1.16
C GLY A 8 13.05 2.43 1.51
N ARG A 9 12.89 2.82 2.79
CA ARG A 9 13.23 4.17 3.27
C ARG A 9 14.72 4.47 3.16
N THR A 10 15.58 3.53 3.56
CA THR A 10 17.05 3.69 3.46
C THR A 10 17.48 3.84 2.00
N ALA A 11 16.80 3.17 1.07
CA ALA A 11 17.01 3.27 -0.36
C ALA A 11 16.37 4.51 -1.02
N GLY A 12 15.58 5.30 -0.27
CA GLY A 12 14.86 6.46 -0.80
C GLY A 12 13.63 6.12 -1.65
N GLU A 13 13.16 4.87 -1.59
CA GLU A 13 12.00 4.39 -2.35
C GLU A 13 10.66 4.76 -1.67
N PHE A 14 10.68 4.92 -0.34
CA PHE A 14 9.52 5.26 0.49
C PHE A 14 9.76 6.57 1.24
N GLY A 15 8.88 7.56 1.06
CA GLY A 15 9.00 8.90 1.67
C GLY A 15 8.27 9.06 3.01
N SER A 16 7.43 8.10 3.41
CA SER A 16 6.52 8.31 4.54
C SER A 16 7.24 8.46 5.88
N ALA A 17 6.93 9.53 6.60
CA ALA A 17 7.49 9.85 7.91
C ALA A 17 6.88 9.04 9.07
N ALA A 18 5.80 8.28 8.82
CA ALA A 18 5.14 7.48 9.85
C ALA A 18 6.04 6.33 10.35
N PRO A 19 5.82 5.82 11.59
CA PRO A 19 6.52 4.65 12.10
C PRO A 19 6.32 3.43 11.18
N ALA A 20 7.38 2.65 10.96
CA ALA A 20 7.30 1.48 10.08
C ALA A 20 6.22 0.47 10.53
N THR A 21 6.02 0.31 11.84
CA THR A 21 4.94 -0.51 12.41
C THR A 21 3.54 0.00 12.06
N TRP A 22 3.35 1.33 12.02
CA TRP A 22 2.10 1.95 11.59
C TRP A 22 1.85 1.69 10.11
N LEU A 23 2.89 1.83 9.27
CA LEU A 23 2.78 1.55 7.84
C LEU A 23 2.46 0.07 7.55
N VAL A 24 3.02 -0.86 8.33
CA VAL A 24 2.63 -2.28 8.27
C VAL A 24 1.14 -2.45 8.55
N ALA A 25 0.64 -1.86 9.64
CA ALA A 25 -0.76 -1.95 10.03
C ALA A 25 -1.69 -1.34 8.96
N ALA A 26 -1.31 -0.19 8.40
CA ALA A 26 -2.08 0.47 7.34
C ALA A 26 -2.18 -0.41 6.07
N VAL A 27 -1.06 -1.00 5.61
CA VAL A 27 -1.06 -1.91 4.44
C VAL A 27 -1.90 -3.17 4.71
N THR A 28 -1.84 -3.74 5.92
CA THR A 28 -2.69 -4.86 6.32
C THR A 28 -4.18 -4.47 6.31
N ALA A 29 -4.53 -3.30 6.84
CA ALA A 29 -5.91 -2.80 6.83
C ALA A 29 -6.44 -2.57 5.41
N LEU A 30 -5.60 -2.07 4.50
CA LEU A 30 -5.96 -1.95 3.07
C LEU A 30 -6.24 -3.32 2.44
N GLY A 31 -5.45 -4.34 2.78
CA GLY A 31 -5.67 -5.71 2.33
C GLY A 31 -7.02 -6.26 2.79
N HIS A 32 -7.40 -6.02 4.05
CA HIS A 32 -8.72 -6.38 4.57
C HIS A 32 -9.84 -5.64 3.86
N ALA A 33 -9.72 -4.32 3.69
CA ALA A 33 -10.72 -3.53 2.97
C ALA A 33 -10.93 -4.04 1.53
N ALA A 34 -9.84 -4.34 0.80
CA ALA A 34 -9.94 -4.91 -0.54
C ALA A 34 -10.64 -6.29 -0.54
N GLY A 35 -10.35 -7.13 0.46
CA GLY A 35 -11.03 -8.41 0.65
C GLY A 35 -12.53 -8.24 0.96
N ASP A 36 -12.89 -7.27 1.78
CA ASP A 36 -14.27 -6.96 2.15
C ASP A 36 -15.10 -6.46 0.94
N GLU A 37 -14.50 -5.63 0.08
CA GLU A 37 -15.14 -5.17 -1.15
C GLU A 37 -15.43 -6.33 -2.13
N VAL A 38 -14.48 -7.25 -2.27
CA VAL A 38 -14.66 -8.46 -3.08
C VAL A 38 -15.70 -9.38 -2.46
N GLY A 39 -15.61 -9.64 -1.15
CA GLY A 39 -16.54 -10.51 -0.42
C GLY A 39 -17.98 -10.00 -0.45
N ALA A 40 -18.16 -8.68 -0.48
CA ALA A 40 -19.46 -8.04 -0.63
C ALA A 40 -19.96 -7.94 -2.08
N GLY A 41 -19.17 -8.40 -3.06
CA GLY A 41 -19.53 -8.33 -4.49
C GLY A 41 -19.54 -6.91 -5.06
N ARG A 42 -18.92 -5.94 -4.37
CA ARG A 42 -18.84 -4.54 -4.82
C ARG A 42 -17.72 -4.31 -5.83
N MET A 43 -16.69 -5.16 -5.79
CA MET A 43 -15.54 -5.09 -6.69
C MET A 43 -15.17 -6.46 -7.24
N ALA A 44 -14.67 -6.47 -8.49
CA ALA A 44 -13.97 -7.66 -9.01
C ALA A 44 -12.60 -7.82 -8.33
N VAL A 45 -12.10 -9.05 -8.23
CA VAL A 45 -10.78 -9.35 -7.63
C VAL A 45 -9.65 -8.55 -8.29
N SER A 46 -9.65 -8.45 -9.62
CA SER A 46 -8.64 -7.71 -10.37
C SER A 46 -8.68 -6.21 -10.10
N GLU A 47 -9.88 -5.66 -9.93
CA GLU A 47 -10.11 -4.25 -9.61
C GLU A 47 -9.64 -3.93 -8.19
N ALA A 48 -10.03 -4.76 -7.22
CA ALA A 48 -9.61 -4.61 -5.83
C ALA A 48 -8.08 -4.72 -5.69
N ALA A 49 -7.44 -5.63 -6.43
CA ALA A 49 -5.98 -5.76 -6.46
C ALA A 49 -5.30 -4.52 -7.03
N ALA A 50 -5.85 -3.92 -8.10
CA ALA A 50 -5.31 -2.70 -8.69
C ALA A 50 -5.39 -1.52 -7.71
N TRP A 51 -6.52 -1.35 -7.02
CA TRP A 51 -6.69 -0.29 -6.03
C TRP A 51 -5.88 -0.52 -4.76
N LEU A 52 -5.77 -1.76 -4.28
CA LEU A 52 -4.89 -2.11 -3.16
C LEU A 52 -3.44 -1.72 -3.45
N ARG A 53 -2.94 -2.03 -4.65
CA ARG A 53 -1.59 -1.62 -5.07
C ARG A 53 -1.45 -0.10 -5.06
N THR A 54 -2.39 0.62 -5.67
CA THR A 54 -2.37 2.09 -5.73
C THR A 54 -2.39 2.72 -4.34
N ALA A 55 -3.29 2.26 -3.46
CA ALA A 55 -3.40 2.75 -2.09
C ALA A 55 -2.16 2.43 -1.25
N THR A 56 -1.58 1.24 -1.40
CA THR A 56 -0.35 0.85 -0.71
C THR A 56 0.82 1.77 -1.10
N LEU A 57 1.01 2.04 -2.39
CA LEU A 57 2.06 2.94 -2.87
C LEU A 57 1.85 4.38 -2.36
N ALA A 58 0.60 4.85 -2.28
CA ALA A 58 0.29 6.16 -1.73
C ALA A 58 0.61 6.26 -0.23
N VAL A 59 0.25 5.24 0.57
CA VAL A 59 0.53 5.21 2.01
C VAL A 59 2.03 5.16 2.31
N LEU A 60 2.79 4.45 1.47
CA LEU A 60 4.25 4.38 1.57
C LEU A 60 4.95 5.65 1.05
N ASP A 61 4.20 6.61 0.50
CA ASP A 61 4.69 7.83 -0.14
C ASP A 61 5.75 7.52 -1.23
N VAL A 62 5.38 6.60 -2.13
CA VAL A 62 6.20 6.28 -3.30
C VAL A 62 5.96 7.34 -4.37
N PRO A 63 7.01 7.99 -4.93
CA PRO A 63 6.86 8.93 -6.02
C PRO A 63 6.14 8.27 -7.20
N ARG A 64 5.03 8.87 -7.66
CA ARG A 64 4.43 8.47 -8.94
C ARG A 64 5.45 8.77 -10.03
N ARG A 65 6.05 7.73 -10.62
CA ARG A 65 6.86 7.89 -11.83
C ARG A 65 5.95 8.51 -12.89
N GLY A 66 6.16 9.80 -13.16
CA GLY A 66 5.47 10.49 -14.25
C GLY A 66 5.87 9.81 -15.55
N THR A 67 4.88 9.48 -16.37
CA THR A 67 5.10 9.25 -17.80
C THR A 67 5.59 10.57 -18.38
N ALA A 68 6.90 10.65 -18.65
CA ALA A 68 7.47 11.62 -19.58
C ALA A 68 7.11 11.21 -21.01
#